data_AF-A0A959ATI3-F1
#
_entry.id   AF-A0A959ATI3-F1
#
_cell.length_a   1.000
_cell.length_b   1.000
_cell.length_c   1.000
_cell.angle_alpha   90.00
_cell.angle_beta   90.00
_cell.angle_gamma   90.00
#
_symmetry.space_group_name_H-M   'P 1'
#
loop_
_entity.id
_entity.type
_entity.pdbx_description
1 polymer ?
#
loop_
_entity_poly.entity_id
_entity_poly.type
_entity_poly.pdbx_seq_one_letter_code
_entity_poly.pdbx_strand_id
1 'polypeptide(L)'
;MKTPLSLTICALLGLSFLQLHQRPEPGAANAFCAQAELHAQKLQEDDAYRLATRRLEEELDTLAPWNSQNDYSTGRGPLVQHTLPVVVHIIHNGGSENISDGQAADAIQHLNDAFANVGYYNPATGVDTEIAFCLARRTPQGEATTGINRVQSALTNLNNSTDDLAMKALSRWDPTRYINVWVVNEICSNNGCGVAGYAYLPGAHGQPYDGIVLEA
;
A
#
# COMPACT_ATOMS: atom_id res chain seq x y z
N MET A 1 40.62 45.58 -18.05
CA MET A 1 40.62 44.22 -18.60
C MET A 1 40.28 43.26 -17.48
N LYS A 2 39.17 42.53 -17.62
CA LYS A 2 38.57 41.67 -16.60
C LYS A 2 39.14 40.26 -16.75
N THR A 3 39.66 39.68 -15.67
CA THR A 3 40.00 38.25 -15.56
C THR A 3 38.79 37.49 -15.01
N PRO A 4 38.42 36.31 -15.57
CA PRO A 4 37.23 35.60 -15.16
C PRO A 4 37.51 34.62 -14.01
N LEU A 5 36.62 34.71 -13.01
CA LEU A 5 36.35 33.72 -11.97
C LEU A 5 35.91 32.40 -12.64
N SER A 6 36.69 31.33 -12.52
CA SER A 6 36.19 29.96 -12.78
C SER A 6 37.11 28.94 -12.12
N LEU A 7 36.96 28.77 -10.80
CA LEU A 7 37.39 27.56 -10.08
C LEU A 7 36.82 27.53 -8.65
N THR A 8 35.52 27.79 -8.47
CA THR A 8 34.89 27.65 -7.13
C THR A 8 33.38 27.33 -7.20
N ILE A 9 32.97 26.56 -8.21
CA ILE A 9 31.61 26.01 -8.28
C ILE A 9 31.74 24.56 -8.79
N CYS A 10 32.34 23.71 -7.97
CA CYS A 10 32.29 22.25 -8.18
C CYS A 10 32.24 21.46 -6.87
N ALA A 11 32.05 22.13 -5.72
CA ALA A 11 32.03 21.49 -4.40
C ALA A 11 30.72 21.70 -3.62
N LEU A 12 29.68 22.29 -4.23
CA LEU A 12 28.40 22.58 -3.55
C LEU A 12 27.16 21.96 -4.21
N LEU A 13 27.33 21.04 -5.16
CA LEU A 13 26.23 20.29 -5.79
C LEU A 13 26.37 18.77 -5.62
N GLY A 14 27.09 18.32 -4.58
CA GLY A 14 27.26 16.90 -4.25
C GLY A 14 26.72 16.49 -2.88
N LEU A 15 26.24 17.43 -2.06
CA LEU A 15 25.84 17.16 -0.67
C LEU A 15 24.36 17.45 -0.36
N SER A 16 23.57 17.91 -1.33
CA SER A 16 22.15 18.19 -1.16
C SER A 16 21.20 17.10 -1.72
N PHE A 17 21.74 16.01 -2.27
CA PHE A 17 20.95 14.90 -2.83
C PHE A 17 20.90 13.64 -1.97
N LEU A 18 21.48 13.63 -0.76
CA LEU A 18 21.48 12.46 0.12
C LEU A 18 20.67 12.61 1.43
N GLN A 19 19.92 13.70 1.62
CA GLN A 19 19.24 13.99 2.90
C GLN A 19 17.72 14.17 2.81
N LEU A 20 17.08 13.75 1.71
CA LEU A 20 15.62 13.84 1.59
C LEU A 20 14.86 12.53 1.82
N HIS A 21 15.51 11.46 2.33
CA HIS A 21 14.82 10.17 2.51
C HIS A 21 14.66 9.63 3.93
N GLN A 22 15.09 10.32 4.98
CA GLN A 22 14.82 9.84 6.34
C GLN A 22 14.64 11.01 7.31
N ARG A 23 13.40 11.44 7.52
CA ARG A 23 13.01 11.97 8.82
C ARG A 23 12.52 10.77 9.63
N PRO A 24 13.33 10.20 10.52
CA PRO A 24 12.82 9.19 11.44
C PRO A 24 11.89 9.90 12.42
N GLU A 25 10.62 9.47 12.44
CA GLU A 25 9.68 9.81 13.49
C GLU A 25 10.28 9.41 14.85
N PRO A 26 10.23 10.27 15.89
CA PRO A 26 10.84 9.98 17.18
C PRO A 26 10.00 8.92 17.91
N GLY A 27 10.35 7.65 17.74
CA GLY A 27 9.75 6.53 18.48
C GLY A 27 9.53 5.24 17.69
N ALA A 28 9.66 5.25 16.36
CA ALA A 28 9.61 4.02 15.57
C ALA A 28 11.01 3.39 15.52
N ALA A 29 11.19 2.21 16.11
CA ALA A 29 12.25 1.31 15.67
C ALA A 29 12.17 1.21 14.14
N ASN A 30 13.29 1.23 13.42
CA ASN A 30 13.44 1.32 11.95
C ASN A 30 12.45 0.49 11.12
N ALA A 31 11.18 0.89 11.09
CA ALA A 31 10.12 0.18 10.42
C ALA A 31 10.01 0.77 9.03
N PHE A 32 10.32 -0.03 8.01
CA PHE A 32 10.31 0.41 6.62
C PHE A 32 9.23 -0.32 5.82
N CYS A 33 8.78 0.33 4.75
CA CYS A 33 7.86 -0.28 3.79
C CYS A 33 8.66 -1.00 2.71
N ALA A 34 8.39 -2.29 2.48
CA ALA A 34 9.15 -3.11 1.52
C ALA A 34 8.60 -3.05 0.08
N GLN A 35 7.62 -2.18 -0.20
CA GLN A 35 6.96 -2.10 -1.52
C GLN A 35 7.96 -1.81 -2.64
N ALA A 36 8.88 -0.85 -2.47
CA ALA A 36 9.79 -0.45 -3.53
C ALA A 36 10.76 -1.58 -3.93
N GLU A 37 11.26 -2.33 -2.95
CA GLU A 37 12.11 -3.52 -3.16
C GLU A 37 11.35 -4.59 -3.95
N LEU A 38 10.15 -4.96 -3.47
CA LEU A 38 9.32 -5.98 -4.13
C LEU A 38 8.91 -5.57 -5.55
N HIS A 39 8.58 -4.31 -5.77
CA HIS A 39 8.22 -3.81 -7.08
C HIS A 39 9.39 -3.89 -8.06
N ALA A 40 10.59 -3.44 -7.64
CA ALA A 40 11.80 -3.53 -8.46
C ALA A 40 12.16 -4.97 -8.80
N GLN A 41 12.04 -5.89 -7.83
CA GLN A 41 12.25 -7.31 -8.04
C GLN A 41 11.25 -7.89 -9.06
N LYS A 42 9.95 -7.63 -8.90
CA LYS A 42 8.92 -8.12 -9.81
C LYS A 42 9.06 -7.58 -11.23
N LEU A 43 9.46 -6.32 -11.40
CA LEU A 43 9.76 -5.78 -12.72
C LEU A 43 10.91 -6.53 -13.41
N GLN A 44 11.85 -7.12 -12.68
CA GLN A 44 12.95 -7.88 -13.25
C GLN A 44 12.55 -9.33 -13.56
N GLU A 45 11.88 -9.98 -12.61
CA GLU A 45 11.64 -11.43 -12.61
C GLU A 45 10.34 -11.86 -13.30
N ASP A 46 9.33 -10.97 -13.39
CA ASP A 46 8.00 -11.31 -13.90
C ASP A 46 7.65 -10.44 -15.13
N ASP A 47 7.75 -11.06 -16.31
CA ASP A 47 7.42 -10.44 -17.60
C ASP A 47 5.96 -9.97 -17.67
N ALA A 48 5.04 -10.72 -17.06
CA ALA A 48 3.61 -10.39 -17.09
C ALA A 48 3.34 -9.17 -16.21
N TYR A 49 3.93 -9.11 -15.01
CA TYR A 49 3.86 -7.95 -14.12
C TYR A 49 4.47 -6.70 -14.75
N ARG A 50 5.65 -6.83 -15.37
CA ARG A 50 6.33 -5.74 -16.07
C ARG A 50 5.50 -5.20 -17.24
N LEU A 51 4.86 -6.09 -18.01
CA LEU A 51 3.98 -5.67 -19.10
C LEU A 51 2.69 -5.02 -18.60
N ALA A 52 2.08 -5.56 -17.56
CA ALA A 52 0.87 -4.99 -16.94
C ALA A 52 1.14 -3.58 -16.38
N THR A 53 2.27 -3.40 -15.69
CA THR A 53 2.70 -2.09 -15.16
C THR A 53 2.89 -1.08 -16.28
N ARG A 54 3.63 -1.42 -17.34
CA ARG A 54 3.84 -0.50 -18.48
C ARG A 54 2.53 -0.11 -19.17
N ARG A 55 1.62 -1.06 -19.38
CA ARG A 55 0.32 -0.77 -20.01
C ARG A 55 -0.50 0.20 -19.16
N LEU A 56 -0.50 0.02 -17.85
CA LEU A 56 -1.19 0.92 -16.94
C LEU A 56 -0.58 2.33 -16.97
N GLU A 57 0.75 2.44 -16.94
CA GLU A 57 1.45 3.73 -17.05
C GLU A 57 1.14 4.43 -18.37
N GLU A 58 1.19 3.71 -19.49
CA GLU A 58 0.82 4.23 -20.81
C GLU A 58 -0.63 4.72 -20.85
N GLU A 59 -1.57 3.97 -20.26
CA GLU A 59 -2.96 4.38 -20.17
C GLU A 59 -3.13 5.64 -19.32
N LEU A 60 -2.47 5.72 -18.16
CA LEU A 60 -2.49 6.92 -17.31
C LEU A 60 -1.93 8.15 -18.02
N ASP A 61 -0.86 8.00 -18.80
CA ASP A 61 -0.28 9.08 -19.61
C ASP A 61 -1.26 9.60 -20.67
N THR A 62 -2.13 8.73 -21.23
CA THR A 62 -3.18 9.20 -22.15
C THR A 62 -4.29 9.98 -21.46
N LEU A 63 -4.46 9.80 -20.14
CA LEU A 63 -5.42 10.53 -19.32
C LEU A 63 -4.83 11.85 -18.80
N ALA A 64 -3.50 11.99 -18.72
CA ALA A 64 -2.81 13.18 -18.20
C ALA A 64 -3.15 14.52 -18.91
N PRO A 65 -3.39 14.59 -20.24
CA PRO A 65 -3.79 15.84 -20.91
C PRO A 65 -5.12 16.42 -20.38
N TRP A 66 -6.00 15.58 -19.82
CA TRP A 66 -7.31 15.98 -19.29
C TRP A 66 -7.24 16.72 -17.94
N ASN A 67 -6.10 16.68 -17.25
CA ASN A 67 -5.92 17.36 -15.95
C ASN A 67 -5.59 18.86 -16.05
N SER A 68 -5.45 19.42 -17.26
CA SER A 68 -5.09 20.84 -17.45
C SER A 68 -6.27 21.75 -17.83
N GLN A 69 -7.46 21.20 -18.13
CA GLN A 69 -8.62 21.97 -18.59
C GLN A 69 -9.95 21.64 -17.90
N ASN A 70 -10.04 20.55 -17.13
CA ASN A 70 -11.25 20.25 -16.38
C ASN A 70 -11.23 21.01 -15.05
N ASP A 71 -11.91 22.16 -15.07
CA ASP A 71 -12.42 22.80 -13.87
C ASP A 71 -13.37 21.81 -13.18
N TYR A 72 -12.85 21.03 -12.22
CA TYR A 72 -13.61 20.08 -11.41
C TYR A 72 -14.76 20.76 -10.61
N SER A 73 -14.88 22.09 -10.68
CA SER A 73 -15.93 22.87 -10.03
C SER A 73 -17.27 22.94 -10.79
N THR A 74 -17.35 22.58 -12.08
CA THR A 74 -18.59 22.81 -12.87
C THR A 74 -19.25 21.56 -13.45
N GLY A 75 -18.79 20.35 -13.13
CA GLY A 75 -19.30 19.12 -13.76
C GLY A 75 -19.39 17.88 -12.88
N ARG A 76 -19.19 18.01 -11.57
CA ARG A 76 -19.41 16.87 -10.66
C ARG A 76 -20.91 16.61 -10.61
N GLY A 77 -21.36 15.55 -11.29
CA GLY A 77 -22.61 14.88 -10.91
C GLY A 77 -22.62 14.62 -9.40
N PRO A 78 -23.78 14.30 -8.78
CA PRO A 78 -23.85 14.12 -7.34
C PRO A 78 -22.68 13.26 -6.84
N LEU A 79 -21.92 13.77 -5.88
CA LEU A 79 -20.71 13.12 -5.36
C LEU A 79 -21.01 11.65 -5.05
N VAL A 80 -20.44 10.72 -5.82
CA VAL A 80 -20.66 9.29 -5.59
C VAL A 80 -19.49 8.79 -4.77
N GLN A 81 -19.72 8.56 -3.48
CA GLN A 81 -18.75 7.92 -2.62
C GLN A 81 -18.53 6.47 -3.09
N HIS A 82 -17.29 6.14 -3.47
CA HIS A 82 -16.93 4.79 -3.87
C HIS A 82 -16.51 3.98 -2.66
N THR A 83 -17.39 3.08 -2.20
CA THR A 83 -17.09 2.19 -1.07
C THR A 83 -16.48 0.87 -1.55
N LEU A 84 -15.23 0.62 -1.19
CA LEU A 84 -14.46 -0.56 -1.56
C LEU A 84 -14.51 -1.62 -0.44
N PRO A 85 -14.82 -2.88 -0.77
CA PRO A 85 -14.89 -3.95 0.23
C PRO A 85 -13.49 -4.46 0.58
N VAL A 86 -13.18 -4.49 1.87
CA VAL A 86 -11.93 -4.98 2.45
C VAL A 86 -12.17 -6.30 3.16
N VAL A 87 -11.25 -7.25 3.00
CA VAL A 87 -11.17 -8.46 3.82
C VAL A 87 -9.83 -8.50 4.53
N VAL A 88 -9.88 -8.71 5.85
CA VAL A 88 -8.69 -8.80 6.70
C VAL A 88 -8.42 -10.27 7.01
N HIS A 89 -7.25 -10.75 6.65
CA HIS A 89 -6.77 -12.11 6.89
C HIS A 89 -5.69 -12.08 7.97
N ILE A 90 -6.06 -12.42 9.20
CA ILE A 90 -5.16 -12.47 10.34
C ILE A 90 -4.47 -13.84 10.33
N ILE A 91 -3.20 -13.87 9.97
CA ILE A 91 -2.36 -15.07 10.05
C ILE A 91 -1.65 -15.03 11.39
N HIS A 92 -1.91 -16.00 12.26
CA HIS A 92 -1.39 -15.98 13.62
C HIS A 92 -0.83 -17.33 14.03
N ASN A 93 0.00 -17.37 15.07
CA ASN A 93 0.35 -18.58 15.79
C ASN A 93 -0.05 -18.52 17.27
N GLY A 94 -1.02 -17.66 17.59
CA GLY A 94 -1.62 -17.52 18.92
C GLY A 94 -0.96 -16.45 19.80
N GLY A 95 -0.08 -15.63 19.23
CA GLY A 95 0.51 -14.48 19.89
C GLY A 95 -0.32 -13.19 19.74
N SER A 96 0.35 -12.05 19.92
CA SER A 96 -0.25 -10.71 19.84
C SER A 96 -0.76 -10.35 18.45
N GLU A 97 -0.23 -10.99 17.42
CA GLU A 97 -0.66 -10.82 16.03
C GLU A 97 -2.10 -11.28 15.78
N ASN A 98 -2.69 -12.06 16.70
CA ASN A 98 -4.09 -12.43 16.66
C ASN A 98 -5.00 -11.28 17.13
N ILE A 99 -4.90 -10.12 16.46
CA ILE A 99 -5.55 -8.86 16.82
C ILE A 99 -7.07 -9.00 16.97
N SER A 100 -7.70 -8.19 17.82
CA SER A 100 -9.16 -8.23 17.99
C SER A 100 -9.93 -7.72 16.77
N ASP A 101 -11.19 -8.11 16.64
CA ASP A 101 -12.09 -7.56 15.60
C ASP A 101 -12.25 -6.03 15.74
N GLY A 102 -12.17 -5.52 16.97
CA GLY A 102 -12.19 -4.08 17.25
C GLY A 102 -10.98 -3.37 16.64
N GLN A 103 -9.76 -3.90 16.84
CA GLN A 103 -8.55 -3.34 16.22
C GLN A 103 -8.63 -3.35 14.68
N ALA A 104 -9.16 -4.41 14.09
CA ALA A 104 -9.36 -4.47 12.64
C ALA A 104 -10.39 -3.42 12.17
N ALA A 105 -11.49 -3.23 12.90
CA ALA A 105 -12.49 -2.22 12.60
C ALA A 105 -11.95 -0.79 12.76
N ASP A 106 -11.18 -0.53 13.81
CA ASP A 106 -10.54 0.76 14.07
C ASP A 106 -9.56 1.10 12.94
N ALA A 107 -8.76 0.14 12.46
CA ALA A 107 -7.86 0.36 11.31
C ALA A 107 -8.63 0.78 10.05
N ILE A 108 -9.80 0.20 9.78
CA ILE A 108 -10.67 0.62 8.67
C ILE A 108 -11.22 2.03 8.89
N GLN A 109 -11.53 2.41 10.13
CA GLN A 109 -11.93 3.79 10.44
C GLN A 109 -10.80 4.78 10.20
N HIS A 110 -9.60 4.48 10.68
CA HIS A 110 -8.40 5.29 10.45
C HIS A 110 -8.10 5.45 8.95
N LEU A 111 -8.30 4.38 8.15
CA LEU A 111 -8.17 4.43 6.71
C LEU A 111 -9.22 5.37 6.07
N ASN A 112 -10.48 5.29 6.49
CA ASN A 112 -11.53 6.20 6.03
C ASN A 112 -11.26 7.66 6.41
N ASP A 113 -10.82 7.92 7.63
CA ASP A 113 -10.51 9.28 8.09
C ASP A 113 -9.34 9.88 7.29
N ALA A 114 -8.34 9.05 6.95
CA ALA A 114 -7.23 9.45 6.11
C ALA A 114 -7.67 9.79 4.68
N PHE A 115 -8.49 8.95 4.06
CA PHE A 115 -8.96 9.16 2.69
C PHE A 115 -10.02 10.26 2.57
N ALA A 116 -10.74 10.57 3.65
CA ALA A 116 -11.62 11.73 3.75
C ALA A 116 -10.88 13.02 4.16
N ASN A 117 -9.58 12.94 4.48
CA ASN A 117 -8.78 14.06 4.93
C ASN A 117 -9.39 14.79 6.16
N VAL A 118 -9.73 14.03 7.21
CA VAL A 118 -10.36 14.56 8.44
C VAL A 118 -9.55 14.21 9.70
N GLY A 119 -9.85 14.92 10.80
CA GLY A 119 -9.29 14.63 12.11
C GLY A 119 -7.76 14.69 12.14
N TYR A 120 -7.14 13.62 12.65
CA TYR A 120 -5.67 13.48 12.75
C TYR A 120 -4.97 13.53 11.38
N TYR A 121 -5.67 13.14 10.30
CA TYR A 121 -5.09 12.99 8.97
C TYR A 121 -5.27 14.21 8.07
N ASN A 122 -5.74 15.34 8.60
CA ASN A 122 -5.94 16.55 7.83
C ASN A 122 -4.77 17.54 7.99
N PRO A 123 -3.80 17.61 7.05
CA PRO A 123 -2.73 18.61 7.07
C PRO A 123 -3.16 19.99 6.55
N ALA A 124 -4.47 20.27 6.41
CA ALA A 124 -5.08 21.46 5.80
C ALA A 124 -4.85 21.65 4.29
N THR A 125 -3.94 20.87 3.68
CA THR A 125 -3.65 20.91 2.23
C THR A 125 -4.19 19.70 1.46
N GLY A 126 -4.79 18.73 2.15
CA GLY A 126 -5.37 17.53 1.54
C GLY A 126 -6.77 17.77 0.96
N VAL A 127 -7.31 16.75 0.30
CA VAL A 127 -8.66 16.72 -0.26
C VAL A 127 -9.38 15.44 0.16
N ASP A 128 -10.71 15.50 0.24
CA ASP A 128 -11.52 14.29 0.33
C ASP A 128 -11.45 13.53 -1.01
N THR A 129 -10.96 12.30 -0.95
CA THR A 129 -10.82 11.43 -2.14
C THR A 129 -12.15 10.83 -2.59
N GLU A 130 -13.19 10.90 -1.75
CA GLU A 130 -14.49 10.24 -1.92
C GLU A 130 -14.41 8.71 -2.04
N ILE A 131 -13.29 8.13 -1.63
CA ILE A 131 -13.10 6.69 -1.48
C ILE A 131 -13.35 6.34 -0.03
N ALA A 132 -14.22 5.36 0.18
CA ALA A 132 -14.46 4.75 1.48
C ALA A 132 -14.15 3.26 1.44
N PHE A 133 -13.95 2.69 2.62
CA PHE A 133 -13.63 1.30 2.85
C PHE A 133 -14.60 0.71 3.86
N CYS A 134 -15.02 -0.52 3.63
CA CYS A 134 -15.82 -1.26 4.59
C CYS A 134 -15.35 -2.71 4.68
N LEU A 135 -15.41 -3.30 5.87
CA LEU A 135 -15.25 -4.75 5.99
C LEU A 135 -16.35 -5.44 5.18
N ALA A 136 -15.95 -6.42 4.36
CA ALA A 136 -16.85 -7.15 3.52
C ALA A 136 -17.97 -7.81 4.34
N ARG A 137 -19.23 -7.66 3.90
CA ARG A 137 -20.41 -8.25 4.55
C ARG A 137 -20.91 -9.52 3.88
N ARG A 138 -20.30 -9.88 2.75
CA ARG A 138 -20.58 -11.08 1.98
C ARG A 138 -19.27 -11.75 1.56
N THR A 139 -19.21 -13.08 1.64
CA THR A 139 -18.10 -13.87 1.10
C THR A 139 -18.15 -13.88 -0.44
N PRO A 140 -17.13 -14.39 -1.14
CA PRO A 140 -17.18 -14.56 -2.58
C PRO A 140 -18.36 -15.42 -3.06
N GLN A 141 -18.82 -16.36 -2.23
CA GLN A 141 -19.98 -17.23 -2.46
C GLN A 141 -21.33 -16.58 -2.10
N GLY A 142 -21.33 -15.38 -1.52
CA GLY A 142 -22.54 -14.64 -1.17
C GLY A 142 -23.05 -14.88 0.25
N GLU A 143 -22.31 -15.59 1.10
CA GLU A 143 -22.69 -15.86 2.49
C GLU A 143 -22.37 -14.68 3.41
N ALA A 144 -23.10 -14.52 4.52
CA ALA A 144 -22.81 -13.47 5.50
C ALA A 144 -21.44 -13.66 6.17
N THR A 145 -20.73 -12.56 6.43
CA THR A 145 -19.40 -12.57 7.05
C THR A 145 -19.11 -11.27 7.79
N THR A 146 -18.16 -11.31 8.71
CA THR A 146 -17.57 -10.14 9.37
C THR A 146 -16.55 -9.43 8.49
N GLY A 147 -16.04 -10.08 7.44
CA GLY A 147 -14.94 -9.59 6.61
C GLY A 147 -13.56 -9.82 7.24
N ILE A 148 -13.50 -10.60 8.33
CA ILE A 148 -12.26 -10.92 9.05
C ILE A 148 -12.11 -12.45 9.06
N ASN A 149 -11.02 -12.94 8.49
CA ASN A 149 -10.63 -14.36 8.54
C ASN A 149 -9.44 -14.51 9.48
N ARG A 150 -9.39 -15.63 10.22
CA ARG A 150 -8.27 -15.97 11.10
C ARG A 150 -7.73 -17.34 10.70
N VAL A 151 -6.43 -17.42 10.44
CA VAL A 151 -5.77 -18.67 10.09
C VAL A 151 -4.55 -18.87 10.98
N GLN A 152 -4.52 -20.00 11.68
CA GLN A 152 -3.36 -20.36 12.48
C GLN A 152 -2.26 -20.96 11.59
N SER A 153 -1.08 -20.34 11.52
CA SER A 153 0.06 -20.81 10.74
C SER A 153 1.38 -20.19 11.22
N ALA A 154 2.47 -20.94 11.06
CA ALA A 154 3.82 -20.44 11.30
C ALA A 154 4.25 -19.36 10.29
N LEU A 155 3.60 -19.30 9.11
CA LEU A 155 3.81 -18.27 8.08
C LEU A 155 3.35 -16.86 8.51
N THR A 156 2.93 -16.69 9.77
CA THR A 156 2.81 -15.36 10.39
C THR A 156 4.16 -14.68 10.61
N ASN A 157 5.25 -15.45 10.66
CA ASN A 157 6.60 -14.92 10.53
C ASN A 157 7.07 -15.27 9.12
N LEU A 158 7.16 -14.28 8.23
CA LEU A 158 7.44 -14.55 6.82
C LEU A 158 8.67 -13.80 6.32
N ASN A 159 9.36 -14.42 5.35
CA ASN A 159 10.21 -13.69 4.43
C ASN A 159 9.41 -13.35 3.16
N ASN A 160 9.22 -12.06 2.87
CA ASN A 160 8.41 -11.59 1.74
C ASN A 160 8.92 -12.05 0.36
N SER A 161 10.18 -12.48 0.25
CA SER A 161 10.79 -12.93 -1.00
C SER A 161 10.54 -14.42 -1.27
N THR A 162 10.28 -15.22 -0.24
CA THR A 162 10.09 -16.68 -0.37
C THR A 162 8.69 -17.15 0.02
N ASP A 163 8.08 -16.48 0.99
CA ASP A 163 6.89 -17.00 1.68
C ASP A 163 5.61 -16.25 1.31
N ASP A 164 5.70 -15.09 0.63
CA ASP A 164 4.57 -14.20 0.33
C ASP A 164 3.38 -14.94 -0.31
N LEU A 165 3.64 -15.67 -1.40
CA LEU A 165 2.57 -16.36 -2.11
C LEU A 165 1.97 -17.52 -1.28
N ALA A 166 2.80 -18.22 -0.50
CA ALA A 166 2.36 -19.32 0.36
C ALA A 166 1.52 -18.79 1.53
N MET A 167 1.94 -17.70 2.16
CA MET A 167 1.20 -17.01 3.22
C MET A 167 -0.15 -16.50 2.69
N LYS A 168 -0.15 -15.79 1.55
CA LYS A 168 -1.38 -15.31 0.92
C LYS A 168 -2.33 -16.44 0.53
N ALA A 169 -1.81 -17.61 0.13
CA ALA A 169 -2.62 -18.76 -0.24
C ALA A 169 -3.37 -19.41 0.96
N LEU A 170 -2.96 -19.14 2.21
CA LEU A 170 -3.66 -19.62 3.40
C LEU A 170 -5.09 -19.06 3.50
N SER A 171 -5.28 -17.81 3.09
CA SER A 171 -6.60 -17.16 3.02
C SER A 171 -6.54 -16.02 2.00
N ARG A 172 -7.25 -16.17 0.90
CA ARG A 172 -7.34 -15.14 -0.15
C ARG A 172 -8.73 -15.16 -0.76
N TRP A 173 -9.31 -13.98 -0.90
CA TRP A 173 -10.53 -13.79 -1.69
C TRP A 173 -10.17 -13.24 -3.06
N ASP A 174 -11.10 -13.33 -4.00
CA ASP A 174 -10.91 -12.86 -5.37
C ASP A 174 -10.40 -11.40 -5.41
N PRO A 175 -9.13 -11.17 -5.82
CA PRO A 175 -8.51 -9.85 -5.79
C PRO A 175 -9.12 -8.87 -6.80
N THR A 176 -9.95 -9.36 -7.74
CA THR A 176 -10.73 -8.48 -8.64
C THR A 176 -11.97 -7.88 -7.98
N ARG A 177 -12.35 -8.40 -6.80
CA ARG A 177 -13.60 -8.03 -6.10
C ARG A 177 -13.39 -7.48 -4.70
N TYR A 178 -12.27 -7.80 -4.05
CA TYR A 178 -11.97 -7.44 -2.67
C TYR A 178 -10.54 -6.95 -2.52
N ILE A 179 -10.36 -5.93 -1.68
CA ILE A 179 -9.04 -5.55 -1.19
C ILE A 179 -8.65 -6.56 -0.11
N ASN A 180 -7.66 -7.39 -0.40
CA ASN A 180 -7.13 -8.35 0.55
C ASN A 180 -6.02 -7.70 1.39
N VAL A 181 -6.19 -7.73 2.71
CA VAL A 181 -5.21 -7.25 3.69
C VAL A 181 -4.81 -8.41 4.58
N TRP A 182 -3.54 -8.76 4.63
CA TRP A 182 -3.00 -9.75 5.55
C TRP A 182 -2.36 -9.06 6.74
N VAL A 183 -2.62 -9.58 7.94
CA VAL A 183 -1.99 -9.15 9.20
C VAL A 183 -1.18 -10.33 9.74
N VAL A 184 0.09 -10.08 10.04
CA VAL A 184 1.08 -11.10 10.39
C VAL A 184 1.97 -10.62 11.55
N ASN A 185 2.71 -11.52 12.19
CA ASN A 185 3.54 -11.18 13.35
C ASN A 185 4.84 -10.45 13.00
N GLU A 186 5.56 -10.91 11.98
CA GLU A 186 6.88 -10.36 11.63
C GLU A 186 7.10 -10.51 10.13
N ILE A 187 7.61 -9.45 9.51
CA ILE A 187 7.93 -9.44 8.09
C ILE A 187 9.43 -9.18 7.91
N CYS A 188 10.11 -10.13 7.28
CA CYS A 188 11.48 -9.97 6.81
C CYS A 188 11.52 -9.81 5.28
N SER A 189 12.52 -9.10 4.79
CA SER A 189 12.94 -9.10 3.38
C SER A 189 14.37 -9.60 3.25
N ASN A 190 14.91 -9.59 2.02
CA ASN A 190 16.32 -9.90 1.78
C ASN A 190 17.27 -8.90 2.48
N ASN A 191 16.76 -7.73 2.88
CA ASN A 191 17.51 -6.67 3.54
C ASN A 191 17.38 -6.66 5.07
N GLY A 192 16.64 -7.61 5.65
CA GLY A 192 16.45 -7.74 7.09
C GLY A 192 14.99 -7.80 7.53
N CYS A 193 14.79 -7.87 8.84
CA CYS A 193 13.47 -7.94 9.49
C CYS A 193 13.03 -6.57 10.03
N GLY A 194 11.79 -6.46 10.52
CA GLY A 194 11.17 -5.21 10.95
C GLY A 194 10.51 -4.42 9.81
N VAL A 195 9.97 -5.10 8.80
CA VAL A 195 9.17 -4.47 7.75
C VAL A 195 7.76 -4.23 8.29
N ALA A 196 7.33 -2.96 8.39
CA ALA A 196 5.97 -2.64 8.85
C ALA A 196 4.88 -3.16 7.90
N GLY A 197 5.21 -3.26 6.61
CA GLY A 197 4.28 -3.76 5.61
C GLY A 197 4.75 -3.56 4.18
N TYR A 198 3.96 -4.08 3.27
CA TYR A 198 4.15 -3.91 1.83
C TYR A 198 2.82 -4.08 1.08
N ALA A 199 2.79 -3.59 -0.14
CA ALA A 199 1.67 -3.75 -1.05
C ALA A 199 2.20 -3.95 -2.47
N TYR A 200 1.41 -4.60 -3.31
CA TYR A 200 1.66 -4.62 -4.74
C TYR A 200 0.98 -3.44 -5.43
N LEU A 201 1.66 -2.84 -6.42
CA LEU A 201 1.09 -1.78 -7.24
C LEU A 201 0.02 -2.32 -8.20
N PRO A 202 -0.84 -1.46 -8.79
CA PRO A 202 -2.03 -1.92 -9.53
C PRO A 202 -1.74 -2.80 -10.76
N GLY A 203 -0.51 -2.85 -11.27
CA GLY A 203 -0.09 -3.86 -12.26
C GLY A 203 -0.24 -5.31 -11.77
N ALA A 204 -0.36 -5.54 -10.46
CA ALA A 204 -0.66 -6.84 -9.86
C ALA A 204 -2.15 -7.16 -9.84
N HIS A 205 -3.03 -6.25 -10.26
CA HIS A 205 -4.46 -6.42 -10.04
C HIS A 205 -4.98 -7.75 -10.61
N GLY A 206 -5.74 -8.48 -9.79
CA GLY A 206 -6.28 -9.79 -10.17
C GLY A 206 -5.28 -10.94 -10.01
N GLN A 207 -4.01 -10.68 -9.69
CA GLN A 207 -3.01 -11.73 -9.48
C GLN A 207 -3.12 -12.34 -8.09
N PRO A 208 -2.68 -13.61 -7.90
CA PRO A 208 -2.65 -14.27 -6.60
C PRO A 208 -1.89 -13.50 -5.50
N TYR A 209 -0.92 -12.67 -5.87
CA TYR A 209 -0.11 -11.89 -4.96
C TYR A 209 -0.67 -10.48 -4.69
N ASP A 210 -1.73 -10.05 -5.37
CA ASP A 210 -2.36 -8.74 -5.17
C ASP A 210 -2.78 -8.50 -3.71
N GLY A 211 -2.70 -7.25 -3.27
CA GLY A 211 -3.10 -6.79 -1.94
C GLY A 211 -1.94 -6.39 -1.03
N ILE A 212 -2.28 -6.24 0.26
CA ILE A 212 -1.50 -5.51 1.26
C ILE A 212 -1.16 -6.45 2.41
N VAL A 213 0.07 -6.41 2.92
CA VAL A 213 0.51 -7.18 4.09
C VAL A 213 1.05 -6.20 5.14
N LEU A 214 0.60 -6.35 6.38
CA LEU A 214 0.95 -5.48 7.50
C LEU A 214 1.43 -6.34 8.68
N GLU A 215 2.45 -5.83 9.36
CA GLU A 215 2.89 -6.33 10.66
C GLU A 215 1.92 -5.86 11.76
N ALA A 216 1.67 -6.71 12.77
CA ALA A 216 0.67 -6.53 13.81
C ALA A 216 1.17 -5.83 15.09
#